data_AF-A0A0F9RWM0-F1
#
_entry.id   AF-A0A0F9RWM0-F1
#
_cell.length_a   1.000
_cell.length_b   1.000
_cell.length_c   1.000
_cell.angle_alpha   90.00
_cell.angle_beta   90.00
_cell.angle_gamma   90.00
#
_symmetry.space_group_name_H-M   'P 1'
#
loop_
_entity.id
_entity.type
_entity.pdbx_description
1 polymer ?
#
loop_
_entity_poly.entity_id
_entity_poly.type
_entity_poly.pdbx_seq_one_letter_code
_entity_poly.pdbx_strand_id
1 'polypeptide(L)'
;MSSKKFLSNKKTSQQSISISPALKDWIIRYVKVNHRKNQEDDRFKSVSSFFNYVMEKIMVLFKKGKTLDDLEKVEDKKIKDFFDRFTFKATIPLYEMAVEPNKYTPFTFEFNTRFLLLYLDIFKREVKSHNFNDVEIFFEMIRSRYAKTNISKDMRLELTPSKKREPTKGTLEFIGKYRNLHFENCKFFAAVFGILGARVTDIIYSPDDYYCRLELLETDLMFNRENLAKKERLKLLEENVDYIINYNRMLDDKDLYLWMKLAEDNEIFVSFKNQPAFNKWIKNIEVHLRKFGKKEEFLAKILLFFNKLHWIRIENIKTLSFRIERAIEENKDQKHYLYNYLSKISEFSEIKGIFYLK
;
A
#
# COMPACT_ATOMS: atom_id res chain seq x y z
N MET A 1 -47.36 44.00 48.61
CA MET A 1 -47.51 43.86 47.14
C MET A 1 -46.52 42.81 46.65
N SER A 2 -46.99 41.64 46.19
CA SER A 2 -46.13 40.61 45.61
C SER A 2 -45.79 40.97 44.17
N SER A 3 -44.50 40.95 43.81
CA SER A 3 -44.04 41.24 42.45
C SER A 3 -44.66 40.24 41.45
N LYS A 4 -45.37 40.75 40.44
CA LYS A 4 -45.87 39.94 39.33
C LYS A 4 -44.67 39.39 38.56
N LYS A 5 -44.39 38.08 38.69
CA LYS A 5 -43.49 37.37 37.79
C LYS A 5 -44.12 37.36 36.40
N PHE A 6 -43.52 38.08 35.47
CA PHE A 6 -43.84 37.96 34.06
C PHE A 6 -43.48 36.53 33.60
N LEU A 7 -44.48 35.68 33.41
CA LEU A 7 -44.32 34.40 32.73
C LEU A 7 -44.01 34.70 31.26
N SER A 8 -42.75 34.51 30.87
CA SER A 8 -42.33 34.60 29.48
C SER A 8 -43.09 33.55 28.65
N ASN A 9 -43.95 33.99 27.73
CA ASN A 9 -44.68 33.17 26.76
C ASN A 9 -43.78 32.57 25.64
N LYS A 10 -42.47 32.38 25.87
CA LYS A 10 -41.63 31.64 24.92
C LYS A 10 -42.00 30.16 25.01
N LYS A 11 -42.75 29.66 24.02
CA LYS A 11 -42.93 28.22 23.80
C LYS A 11 -41.56 27.62 23.43
N THR A 12 -40.89 27.01 24.40
CA THR A 12 -39.71 26.18 24.14
C THR A 12 -40.18 24.83 23.59
N SER A 13 -39.94 24.59 22.30
CA SER A 13 -40.18 23.29 21.68
C SER A 13 -39.16 22.27 22.21
N GLN A 14 -39.65 21.15 22.71
CA GLN A 14 -38.82 20.03 23.11
C GLN A 14 -38.80 18.99 21.99
N GLN A 15 -37.61 18.51 21.63
CA GLN A 15 -37.43 17.42 20.69
C GLN A 15 -36.68 16.28 21.38
N SER A 16 -37.21 15.07 21.27
CA SER A 16 -36.52 13.87 21.77
C SER A 16 -35.70 13.26 20.63
N ILE A 17 -34.43 12.98 20.90
CA ILE A 17 -33.52 12.36 19.94
C ILE A 17 -33.12 10.98 20.48
N SER A 18 -33.43 9.95 19.70
CA SER A 18 -33.02 8.58 20.00
C SER A 18 -31.60 8.36 19.49
N ILE A 19 -30.69 7.99 20.39
CA ILE A 19 -29.29 7.66 20.09
C ILE A 19 -28.90 6.36 20.80
N SER A 20 -27.80 5.73 20.37
CA SER A 20 -27.31 4.52 21.02
C SER A 20 -26.94 4.78 22.50
N PRO A 21 -27.16 3.81 23.41
CA PRO A 21 -26.81 3.97 24.82
C PRO A 21 -25.33 4.31 25.03
N ALA A 22 -24.44 3.69 24.25
CA ALA A 22 -23.00 3.96 24.32
C ALA A 22 -22.65 5.42 23.97
N LEU A 23 -23.28 5.96 22.92
CA LEU A 23 -23.09 7.36 22.53
C LEU A 23 -23.64 8.32 23.58
N LYS A 24 -24.82 8.02 24.15
CA LYS A 24 -25.42 8.79 25.24
C LYS A 24 -24.48 8.89 26.44
N ASP A 25 -23.94 7.75 26.90
CA ASP A 25 -23.04 7.71 28.05
C ASP A 25 -21.72 8.42 27.77
N TRP A 26 -21.22 8.36 26.53
CA TRP A 26 -20.05 9.11 26.12
C TRP A 26 -20.31 10.62 26.15
N ILE A 27 -21.43 11.09 25.58
CA ILE A 27 -21.80 12.52 25.57
C ILE A 27 -21.97 13.05 27.00
N ILE A 28 -22.66 12.33 27.87
CA ILE A 28 -22.84 12.73 29.28
C ILE A 28 -21.48 12.89 29.97
N ARG A 29 -20.56 11.94 29.78
CA ARG A 29 -19.21 12.02 30.34
C ARG A 29 -18.43 13.21 29.75
N TYR A 30 -18.48 13.39 28.43
CA TYR A 30 -17.80 14.47 27.73
C TYR A 30 -18.26 15.85 28.22
N VAL A 31 -19.57 16.08 28.32
CA VAL A 31 -20.13 17.34 28.83
C VAL A 31 -19.72 17.58 30.28
N LYS A 32 -19.80 16.57 31.15
CA LYS A 32 -19.38 16.68 32.56
C LYS A 32 -17.90 17.03 32.71
N VAL A 33 -17.03 16.39 31.92
CA VAL A 33 -15.58 16.66 31.98
C VAL A 33 -15.26 18.07 31.51
N ASN A 34 -15.86 18.53 30.42
CA ASN A 34 -15.58 19.86 29.89
C ASN A 34 -16.18 20.97 30.76
N HIS A 35 -17.36 20.78 31.34
CA HIS A 35 -17.93 21.73 32.28
C HIS A 35 -17.07 21.87 33.55
N ARG A 36 -16.47 20.76 34.02
CA ARG A 36 -15.51 20.80 35.15
C ARG A 36 -14.22 21.56 34.80
N LYS A 37 -13.75 21.45 33.56
CA LYS A 37 -12.54 22.14 33.09
C LYS A 37 -12.77 23.63 32.83
N ASN A 38 -13.96 24.01 32.40
CA ASN A 38 -14.32 25.39 32.11
C ASN A 38 -15.79 25.63 32.45
N GLN A 39 -16.05 26.16 33.64
CA GLN A 39 -17.41 26.32 34.18
C GLN A 39 -18.20 27.43 33.49
N GLU A 40 -17.52 28.43 32.93
CA GLU A 40 -18.10 29.59 32.24
C GLU A 40 -18.53 29.28 30.80
N ASP A 41 -18.20 28.09 30.28
CA ASP A 41 -18.56 27.69 28.93
C ASP A 41 -20.00 27.17 28.87
N ASP A 42 -20.92 28.05 28.46
CA ASP A 42 -22.37 27.77 28.33
C ASP A 42 -22.68 26.55 27.46
N ARG A 43 -21.78 26.17 26.55
CA ARG A 43 -21.94 24.99 25.67
C ARG A 43 -21.96 23.69 26.46
N PHE A 44 -21.27 23.63 27.60
CA PHE A 44 -21.14 22.41 28.42
C PHE A 44 -21.99 22.45 29.69
N LYS A 45 -22.79 23.50 29.89
CA LYS A 45 -23.67 23.67 31.06
C LYS A 45 -24.67 22.52 31.25
N SER A 46 -25.13 21.94 30.14
CA SER A 46 -26.01 20.76 30.16
C SER A 46 -25.89 19.97 28.86
N VAL A 47 -26.37 18.72 28.86
CA VAL A 47 -26.44 17.90 27.64
C VAL A 47 -27.30 18.61 26.58
N SER A 48 -28.41 19.24 26.98
CA SER A 48 -29.27 20.00 26.07
C SER A 48 -28.57 21.23 25.50
N SER A 49 -27.80 21.97 26.30
CA SER A 49 -27.00 23.11 25.83
C SER A 49 -25.97 22.68 24.79
N PHE A 50 -25.33 21.54 25.02
CA PHE A 50 -24.37 20.96 24.08
C PHE A 50 -25.05 20.58 22.75
N PHE A 51 -26.19 19.90 22.79
CA PHE A 51 -26.94 19.55 21.58
C PHE A 51 -27.44 20.78 20.81
N ASN A 52 -27.95 21.80 21.52
CA ASN A 52 -28.36 23.06 20.89
C ASN A 52 -27.18 23.71 20.16
N TYR A 53 -26.02 23.77 20.80
CA TYR A 53 -24.80 24.29 20.18
C TYR A 53 -24.39 23.50 18.92
N VAL A 54 -24.42 22.16 19.00
CA VAL A 54 -24.11 21.29 17.84
C VAL A 54 -25.09 21.55 16.69
N MET A 55 -26.38 21.60 16.97
CA MET A 55 -27.42 21.87 15.97
C MET A 55 -27.28 23.27 15.37
N GLU A 56 -27.01 24.29 16.19
CA GLU A 56 -26.74 25.65 15.70
C GLU A 56 -25.54 25.70 14.75
N LYS A 57 -24.44 24.99 15.08
CA LYS A 57 -23.27 24.91 14.20
C LYS A 57 -23.58 24.20 12.90
N ILE A 58 -24.34 23.11 12.93
CA ILE A 58 -24.80 22.41 11.72
C ILE A 58 -25.66 23.33 10.86
N MET A 59 -26.61 24.06 11.45
CA MET A 59 -27.46 25.00 10.73
C MET A 59 -26.67 26.16 10.10
N VAL A 60 -25.59 26.63 10.76
CA VAL A 60 -24.67 27.62 10.17
C VAL A 60 -23.93 27.04 8.96
N LEU A 61 -23.55 25.76 8.99
CA LEU A 61 -22.92 25.10 7.85
C LEU A 61 -23.91 24.97 6.68
N PHE A 62 -25.16 24.59 6.95
CA PHE A 62 -26.20 24.50 5.92
C PHE A 62 -26.53 25.86 5.30
N LYS A 63 -26.57 26.93 6.10
CA LYS A 63 -26.70 28.31 5.58
C LYS A 63 -25.57 28.71 4.63
N LYS A 64 -24.38 28.11 4.79
CA LYS A 64 -23.22 28.33 3.90
C LYS A 64 -23.23 27.43 2.66
N GLY A 65 -24.34 26.74 2.39
CA GLY A 65 -24.51 25.87 1.23
C GLY A 65 -23.90 24.47 1.41
N LYS A 66 -23.53 24.08 2.63
CA LYS A 66 -23.14 22.68 2.92
C LYS A 66 -24.38 21.80 3.02
N THR A 67 -24.23 20.55 2.65
CA THR A 67 -25.27 19.52 2.67
C THR A 67 -24.95 18.47 3.74
N LEU A 68 -25.90 17.56 4.01
CA LEU A 68 -25.64 16.40 4.88
C LEU A 68 -24.48 15.55 4.33
N ASP A 69 -24.39 15.39 3.01
CA ASP A 69 -23.31 14.69 2.32
C ASP A 69 -21.93 15.32 2.61
N ASP A 70 -21.87 16.61 2.93
CA ASP A 70 -20.62 17.27 3.32
C ASP A 70 -20.19 16.93 4.75
N LEU A 71 -21.13 16.52 5.62
CA LEU A 71 -20.83 16.02 6.96
C LEU A 71 -20.26 14.60 6.91
N GLU A 72 -20.76 13.76 6.00
CA GLU A 72 -20.18 12.43 5.71
C GLU A 72 -18.75 12.56 5.14
N LYS A 73 -18.48 13.66 4.43
CA LYS A 73 -17.15 14.03 3.97
C LYS A 73 -16.33 14.74 5.05
N VAL A 74 -16.70 14.78 6.34
CA VAL A 74 -15.79 15.29 7.38
C VAL A 74 -14.78 14.19 7.72
N GLU A 75 -13.50 14.52 7.64
CA GLU A 75 -12.44 13.54 7.90
C GLU A 75 -12.33 13.32 9.40
N ASP A 76 -12.21 12.07 9.81
CA ASP A 76 -11.97 11.76 11.21
C ASP A 76 -10.64 12.36 11.66
N LYS A 77 -10.70 13.18 12.72
CA LYS A 77 -9.52 13.90 13.22
C LYS A 77 -8.42 12.96 13.70
N LYS A 78 -8.74 11.81 14.30
CA LYS A 78 -7.71 10.85 14.73
C LYS A 78 -7.00 10.22 13.54
N ILE A 79 -7.75 9.88 12.48
CA ILE A 79 -7.17 9.34 11.24
C ILE A 79 -6.33 10.40 10.55
N LYS A 80 -6.84 11.64 10.47
CA LYS A 80 -6.07 12.78 9.96
C LYS A 80 -4.78 12.96 10.75
N ASP A 81 -4.86 13.07 12.07
CA ASP A 81 -3.70 13.28 12.95
C ASP A 81 -2.71 12.09 12.88
N PHE A 82 -3.20 10.87 12.63
CA PHE A 82 -2.35 9.71 12.36
C PHE A 82 -1.57 9.89 11.06
N PHE A 83 -2.25 10.09 9.93
CA PHE A 83 -1.61 10.26 8.63
C PHE A 83 -0.72 11.52 8.58
N ASP A 84 -1.11 12.61 9.24
CA ASP A 84 -0.37 13.86 9.34
C ASP A 84 1.04 13.68 9.97
N ARG A 85 1.20 12.70 10.88
CA ARG A 85 2.53 12.33 11.44
C ARG A 85 3.47 11.73 10.41
N PHE A 86 2.93 11.25 9.29
CA PHE A 86 3.65 10.54 8.24
C PHE A 86 3.70 11.35 6.93
N THR A 87 2.79 12.31 6.71
CA THR A 87 2.56 12.95 5.40
C THR A 87 3.53 14.06 4.99
N PHE A 88 4.81 13.99 5.35
CA PHE A 88 5.83 14.74 4.62
C PHE A 88 7.08 13.93 4.27
N LYS A 89 7.28 12.76 4.89
CA LYS A 89 8.43 11.86 4.64
C LYS A 89 8.06 10.38 4.49
N ALA A 90 6.82 9.97 4.67
CA ALA A 90 6.40 8.60 4.39
C ALA A 90 5.58 8.52 3.11
N THR A 91 4.62 9.43 2.92
CA THR A 91 3.78 9.39 1.71
C THR A 91 4.48 9.97 0.50
N ILE A 92 5.28 11.04 0.61
CA ILE A 92 6.01 11.55 -0.56
C ILE A 92 7.16 10.62 -0.94
N PRO A 93 8.00 10.08 -0.05
CA PRO A 93 8.99 9.08 -0.44
C PRO A 93 8.37 7.80 -0.99
N LEU A 94 7.19 7.35 -0.55
CA LEU A 94 6.48 6.25 -1.22
C LEU A 94 5.98 6.63 -2.64
N TYR A 95 5.71 7.91 -2.91
CA TYR A 95 5.21 8.42 -4.20
C TYR A 95 6.33 8.91 -5.14
N GLU A 96 7.45 9.40 -4.62
CA GLU A 96 8.67 9.83 -5.32
C GLU A 96 9.63 8.65 -5.53
N MET A 97 9.69 7.66 -4.62
CA MET A 97 10.26 6.34 -4.95
C MET A 97 9.41 5.65 -6.02
N ALA A 98 8.14 6.03 -6.19
CA ALA A 98 7.26 5.55 -7.24
C ALA A 98 7.30 6.36 -8.56
N VAL A 99 8.37 7.16 -8.75
CA VAL A 99 8.90 7.43 -10.10
C VAL A 99 9.75 6.24 -10.59
N GLU A 100 10.19 5.33 -9.69
CA GLU A 100 10.78 4.02 -10.02
C GLU A 100 10.28 2.85 -9.13
N PRO A 101 8.99 2.48 -9.14
CA PRO A 101 8.53 1.23 -8.54
C PRO A 101 8.59 0.13 -9.61
N ASN A 102 9.64 -0.68 -9.56
CA ASN A 102 9.64 -1.91 -10.31
C ASN A 102 8.68 -2.90 -9.63
N LYS A 103 7.83 -3.60 -10.41
CA LYS A 103 6.99 -4.71 -9.91
C LYS A 103 7.80 -5.77 -9.15
N TYR A 104 9.11 -5.82 -9.40
CA TYR A 104 10.10 -6.72 -8.82
C TYR A 104 10.86 -6.16 -7.61
N THR A 105 10.60 -4.93 -7.16
CA THR A 105 11.25 -4.40 -5.94
C THR A 105 10.64 -5.08 -4.72
N PRO A 106 11.45 -5.79 -3.91
CA PRO A 106 10.97 -6.37 -2.66
C PRO A 106 10.39 -5.26 -1.78
N PHE A 107 9.25 -5.53 -1.15
CA PHE A 107 8.70 -4.59 -0.18
C PHE A 107 9.66 -4.55 1.01
N THR A 108 10.41 -3.47 1.18
CA THR A 108 11.37 -3.35 2.28
C THR A 108 10.62 -3.09 3.58
N PHE A 109 10.51 -4.14 4.40
CA PHE A 109 9.81 -4.07 5.68
C PHE A 109 10.48 -3.10 6.65
N GLU A 110 11.80 -2.92 6.61
CA GLU A 110 12.52 -1.97 7.48
C GLU A 110 12.00 -0.53 7.38
N PHE A 111 11.66 -0.05 6.18
CA PHE A 111 11.16 1.31 5.99
C PHE A 111 9.70 1.48 6.46
N ASN A 112 8.87 0.44 6.28
CA ASN A 112 7.42 0.52 6.53
C ASN A 112 6.98 -0.07 7.88
N THR A 113 7.86 -0.78 8.61
CA THR A 113 7.53 -1.46 9.87
C THR A 113 6.94 -0.51 10.91
N ARG A 114 7.49 0.71 11.04
CA ARG A 114 6.99 1.69 12.01
C ARG A 114 5.55 2.11 11.70
N PHE A 115 5.24 2.33 10.42
CA PHE A 115 3.89 2.68 9.99
C PHE A 115 2.93 1.51 10.28
N LEU A 116 3.28 0.30 9.86
CA LEU A 116 2.44 -0.90 10.01
C LEU A 116 2.15 -1.24 11.47
N LEU A 117 3.14 -1.09 12.36
CA LEU A 117 2.95 -1.30 13.80
C LEU A 117 2.05 -0.23 14.42
N LEU A 118 2.21 1.04 14.02
CA LEU A 118 1.33 2.11 14.50
C LEU A 118 -0.10 1.96 13.95
N TYR A 119 -0.25 1.43 12.74
CA TYR A 119 -1.54 1.06 12.17
C TYR A 119 -2.22 -0.03 12.99
N LEU A 120 -1.48 -1.09 13.34
CA LEU A 120 -1.96 -2.16 14.23
C LEU A 120 -2.36 -1.62 15.62
N ASP A 121 -1.58 -0.71 16.19
CA ASP A 121 -1.89 -0.11 17.50
C ASP A 121 -3.20 0.68 17.48
N ILE A 122 -3.46 1.45 16.41
CA ILE A 122 -4.73 2.16 16.25
C ILE A 122 -5.86 1.16 16.07
N PHE A 123 -5.68 0.16 15.20
CA PHE A 123 -6.68 -0.88 15.01
C PHE A 123 -7.06 -1.55 16.33
N LYS A 124 -6.09 -1.97 17.16
CA LYS A 124 -6.32 -2.59 18.47
C LYS A 124 -7.05 -1.67 19.46
N ARG A 125 -6.93 -0.34 19.32
CA ARG A 125 -7.61 0.65 20.18
C ARG A 125 -9.06 0.86 19.77
N GLU A 126 -9.31 0.92 18.46
CA GLU A 126 -10.64 1.24 17.92
C GLU A 126 -11.50 -0.02 17.72
N VAL A 127 -10.90 -1.19 17.48
CA VAL A 127 -11.59 -2.45 17.25
C VAL A 127 -11.58 -3.34 18.49
N LYS A 128 -12.78 -3.63 19.02
CA LYS A 128 -12.94 -4.59 20.13
C LYS A 128 -12.84 -6.02 19.61
N SER A 129 -12.45 -6.94 20.49
CA SER A 129 -12.28 -8.36 20.15
C SER A 129 -13.55 -8.93 19.50
N HIS A 130 -13.39 -9.54 18.33
CA HIS A 130 -14.46 -10.20 17.55
C HIS A 130 -15.66 -9.31 17.22
N ASN A 131 -15.45 -7.98 17.11
CA ASN A 131 -16.48 -7.05 16.66
C ASN A 131 -16.21 -6.57 15.24
N PHE A 132 -16.78 -7.25 14.24
CA PHE A 132 -16.61 -6.91 12.83
C PHE A 132 -17.27 -5.59 12.44
N ASN A 133 -18.31 -5.14 13.16
CA ASN A 133 -18.88 -3.81 12.94
C ASN A 133 -17.85 -2.71 13.28
N ASP A 134 -17.01 -2.92 14.30
CA ASP A 134 -15.92 -1.98 14.60
C ASP A 134 -14.86 -1.98 13.49
N VAL A 135 -14.63 -3.13 12.83
CA VAL A 135 -13.72 -3.24 11.67
C VAL A 135 -14.27 -2.46 10.48
N GLU A 136 -15.56 -2.57 10.17
CA GLU A 136 -16.21 -1.81 9.10
C GLU A 136 -16.17 -0.30 9.37
N ILE A 137 -16.49 0.12 10.60
CA ILE A 137 -16.40 1.54 11.00
C ILE A 137 -14.96 2.04 10.86
N PHE A 138 -13.98 1.27 11.33
CA PHE A 138 -12.58 1.62 11.20
C PHE A 138 -12.15 1.75 9.73
N PHE A 139 -12.58 0.82 8.88
CA PHE A 139 -12.32 0.87 7.45
C PHE A 139 -12.95 2.11 6.81
N GLU A 140 -14.19 2.43 7.12
CA GLU A 140 -14.87 3.63 6.60
C GLU A 140 -14.13 4.92 6.98
N MET A 141 -13.58 4.99 8.19
CA MET A 141 -12.75 6.11 8.61
C MET A 141 -11.49 6.25 7.74
N ILE A 142 -10.82 5.14 7.42
CA ILE A 142 -9.66 5.11 6.51
C ILE A 142 -10.08 5.46 5.08
N ARG A 143 -11.15 4.87 4.56
CA ARG A 143 -11.68 5.12 3.21
C ARG A 143 -11.96 6.61 2.99
N SER A 144 -12.55 7.29 3.99
CA SER A 144 -12.83 8.72 3.94
C SER A 144 -11.58 9.58 3.69
N ARG A 145 -10.41 9.17 4.21
CA ARG A 145 -9.11 9.80 3.96
C ARG A 145 -8.69 9.60 2.51
N TYR A 146 -8.69 8.35 2.04
CA TYR A 146 -8.21 8.00 0.69
C TYR A 146 -9.05 8.65 -0.42
N ALA A 147 -10.35 8.81 -0.19
CA ALA A 147 -11.25 9.54 -1.09
C ALA A 147 -10.88 11.03 -1.17
N LYS A 148 -10.54 11.67 -0.04
CA LYS A 148 -10.13 13.08 0.02
C LYS A 148 -8.76 13.38 -0.57
N THR A 149 -7.80 12.49 -0.37
CA THR A 149 -6.44 12.65 -0.86
C THR A 149 -6.29 12.21 -2.32
N ASN A 150 -7.38 11.84 -2.98
CA ASN A 150 -7.42 11.45 -4.39
C ASN A 150 -6.53 10.24 -4.72
N ILE A 151 -6.27 9.37 -3.73
CA ILE A 151 -5.41 8.19 -3.88
C ILE A 151 -6.16 7.05 -4.58
N SER A 152 -7.44 6.87 -4.22
CA SER A 152 -8.35 5.91 -4.84
C SER A 152 -9.48 6.61 -5.59
N LYS A 153 -9.98 5.96 -6.65
CA LYS A 153 -11.26 6.34 -7.27
C LYS A 153 -12.40 5.77 -6.44
N ASP A 154 -12.26 4.51 -6.04
CA ASP A 154 -13.21 3.82 -5.18
C ASP A 154 -12.49 2.78 -4.32
N MET A 155 -13.09 2.45 -3.17
CA MET A 155 -12.61 1.41 -2.27
C MET A 155 -13.77 0.90 -1.43
N ARG A 156 -13.92 -0.42 -1.29
CA ARG A 156 -15.02 -1.03 -0.56
C ARG A 156 -14.52 -2.26 0.19
N LEU A 157 -14.91 -2.41 1.45
CA LEU A 157 -14.69 -3.62 2.24
C LEU A 157 -16.03 -4.24 2.54
N GLU A 158 -16.21 -5.50 2.20
CA GLU A 158 -17.36 -6.30 2.58
C GLU A 158 -16.89 -7.39 3.54
N LEU A 159 -17.55 -7.52 4.70
CA LEU A 159 -17.27 -8.60 5.63
C LEU A 159 -18.46 -9.55 5.66
N THR A 160 -18.19 -10.84 5.44
CA THR A 160 -19.18 -11.91 5.55
C THR A 160 -18.85 -12.71 6.81
N PRO A 161 -19.40 -12.33 7.98
CA PRO A 161 -19.19 -13.07 9.21
C PRO A 161 -19.76 -14.48 9.05
N SER A 162 -18.91 -15.49 9.22
CA SER A 162 -19.33 -16.88 9.12
C SER A 162 -20.15 -17.30 10.34
N LYS A 163 -21.01 -18.32 10.18
CA LYS A 163 -21.78 -18.88 11.31
C LYS A 163 -20.80 -19.50 12.33
N LYS A 164 -21.22 -19.55 13.61
CA LYS A 164 -20.37 -19.90 14.78
C LYS A 164 -19.31 -20.97 14.47
N ARG A 165 -18.02 -20.57 14.63
CA ARG A 165 -16.76 -21.33 14.53
C ARG A 165 -16.02 -21.33 13.19
N GLU A 166 -16.56 -20.73 12.13
CA GLU A 166 -15.80 -20.53 10.89
C GLU A 166 -15.14 -19.13 10.86
N PRO A 167 -13.94 -18.99 10.27
CA PRO A 167 -13.30 -17.69 10.12
C PRO A 167 -14.14 -16.75 9.26
N THR A 168 -14.13 -15.46 9.59
CA THR A 168 -14.81 -14.44 8.79
C THR A 168 -14.10 -14.27 7.45
N LYS A 169 -14.90 -14.19 6.37
CA LYS A 169 -14.41 -13.84 5.04
C LYS A 169 -14.60 -12.35 4.82
N GLY A 170 -13.67 -11.73 4.11
CA GLY A 170 -13.79 -10.34 3.71
C GLY A 170 -13.40 -10.17 2.25
N THR A 171 -13.94 -9.15 1.60
CA THR A 171 -13.58 -8.79 0.23
C THR A 171 -13.22 -7.31 0.22
N LEU A 172 -11.97 -6.98 -0.09
CA LEU A 172 -11.56 -5.60 -0.36
C LEU A 172 -11.56 -5.38 -1.87
N GLU A 173 -12.41 -4.49 -2.36
CA GLU A 173 -12.35 -3.95 -3.72
C GLU A 173 -11.70 -2.57 -3.71
N PHE A 174 -10.82 -2.31 -4.67
CA PHE A 174 -10.07 -1.07 -4.79
C PHE A 174 -9.87 -0.70 -6.25
N ILE A 175 -10.27 0.53 -6.61
CA ILE A 175 -10.02 1.13 -7.92
C ILE A 175 -9.00 2.25 -7.76
N GLY A 176 -7.81 2.07 -8.35
CA GLY A 176 -6.73 3.06 -8.35
C GLY A 176 -6.97 4.24 -9.28
N LYS A 177 -6.30 5.36 -9.00
CA LYS A 177 -6.27 6.55 -9.88
C LYS A 177 -4.99 6.65 -10.73
N TYR A 178 -3.88 6.10 -10.24
CA TYR A 178 -2.57 6.24 -10.85
C TYR A 178 -2.00 4.86 -11.21
N ARG A 179 -1.72 4.65 -12.50
CA ARG A 179 -1.22 3.37 -13.03
C ARG A 179 0.07 2.90 -12.36
N ASN A 180 1.02 3.81 -12.17
CA ASN A 180 2.33 3.53 -11.57
C ASN A 180 2.25 3.20 -10.07
N LEU A 181 1.18 3.64 -9.38
CA LEU A 181 0.99 3.41 -7.95
C LEU A 181 0.01 2.29 -7.64
N HIS A 182 -0.83 1.91 -8.60
CA HIS A 182 -1.93 1.00 -8.34
C HIS A 182 -1.44 -0.35 -7.80
N PHE A 183 -0.40 -0.93 -8.39
CA PHE A 183 0.17 -2.20 -7.91
C PHE A 183 0.85 -2.08 -6.54
N GLU A 184 1.60 -1.01 -6.31
CA GLU A 184 2.22 -0.74 -5.00
C GLU A 184 1.16 -0.57 -3.91
N ASN A 185 0.05 0.09 -4.21
CA ASN A 185 -1.09 0.20 -3.31
C ASN A 185 -1.70 -1.17 -3.01
N CYS A 186 -1.79 -2.08 -3.99
CA CYS A 186 -2.26 -3.45 -3.76
C CYS A 186 -1.34 -4.21 -2.79
N LYS A 187 -0.03 -4.17 -3.02
CA LYS A 187 0.97 -4.75 -2.10
C LYS A 187 0.85 -4.15 -0.69
N PHE A 188 0.65 -2.84 -0.61
CA PHE A 188 0.46 -2.15 0.66
C PHE A 188 -0.81 -2.59 1.39
N PHE A 189 -1.94 -2.78 0.70
CA PHE A 189 -3.16 -3.30 1.33
C PHE A 189 -2.98 -4.73 1.81
N ALA A 190 -2.33 -5.60 1.03
CA ALA A 190 -1.96 -6.94 1.49
C ALA A 190 -1.07 -6.90 2.75
N ALA A 191 -0.11 -5.99 2.79
CA ALA A 191 0.76 -5.80 3.94
C ALA A 191 -0.03 -5.34 5.18
N VAL A 192 -0.96 -4.39 5.00
CA VAL A 192 -1.87 -3.94 6.06
C VAL A 192 -2.72 -5.10 6.57
N PHE A 193 -3.33 -5.90 5.70
CA PHE A 193 -4.13 -7.04 6.15
C PHE A 193 -3.30 -8.09 6.87
N GLY A 194 -2.07 -8.36 6.41
CA GLY A 194 -1.18 -9.30 7.08
C GLY A 194 -0.81 -8.85 8.50
N ILE A 195 -0.47 -7.57 8.69
CA ILE A 195 -0.19 -7.05 10.04
C ILE A 195 -1.43 -7.08 10.93
N LEU A 196 -2.62 -6.81 10.36
CA LEU A 196 -3.88 -6.85 11.09
C LEU A 196 -4.28 -8.27 11.48
N GLY A 197 -3.84 -9.30 10.75
CA GLY A 197 -4.14 -10.71 11.01
C GLY A 197 -5.17 -11.32 10.05
N ALA A 198 -5.27 -10.79 8.83
CA ALA A 198 -6.09 -11.34 7.75
C ALA A 198 -5.18 -11.88 6.63
N ARG A 199 -5.44 -13.10 6.19
CA ARG A 199 -4.73 -13.76 5.07
C ARG A 199 -5.40 -13.40 3.76
N VAL A 200 -4.61 -13.09 2.73
CA VAL A 200 -5.11 -13.00 1.36
C VAL A 200 -5.21 -14.41 0.78
N THR A 201 -6.39 -14.77 0.31
CA THR A 201 -6.70 -16.11 -0.20
C THR A 201 -6.89 -16.15 -1.71
N ASP A 202 -7.36 -15.05 -2.30
CA ASP A 202 -7.54 -14.93 -3.74
C ASP A 202 -7.44 -13.46 -4.16
N ILE A 203 -7.11 -13.22 -5.44
CA ILE A 203 -6.90 -11.88 -5.98
C ILE A 203 -7.45 -11.80 -7.39
N ILE A 204 -8.27 -10.78 -7.66
CA ILE A 204 -8.66 -10.40 -9.03
C ILE A 204 -8.00 -9.06 -9.32
N TYR A 205 -7.15 -9.00 -10.33
CA TYR A 205 -6.42 -7.79 -10.70
C TYR A 205 -6.57 -7.47 -12.19
N SER A 206 -6.95 -6.22 -12.50
CA SER A 206 -6.98 -5.67 -13.86
C SER A 206 -6.08 -4.44 -13.96
N PRO A 207 -4.96 -4.51 -14.71
CA PRO A 207 -4.08 -3.36 -14.92
C PRO A 207 -4.72 -2.26 -15.77
N ASP A 208 -5.67 -2.62 -16.64
CA ASP A 208 -6.31 -1.68 -17.57
C ASP A 208 -7.43 -0.90 -16.89
N ASP A 209 -8.18 -1.55 -16.00
CA ASP A 209 -9.26 -0.92 -15.22
C ASP A 209 -8.76 -0.30 -13.91
N TYR A 210 -7.48 -0.47 -13.58
CA TYR A 210 -6.89 -0.18 -12.27
C TYR A 210 -7.72 -0.76 -11.14
N TYR A 211 -8.22 -1.98 -11.33
CA TYR A 211 -9.07 -2.68 -10.39
C TYR A 211 -8.29 -3.79 -9.68
N CYS A 212 -8.48 -3.88 -8.38
CA CYS A 212 -7.99 -4.97 -7.57
C CYS A 212 -9.07 -5.40 -6.58
N ARG A 213 -9.27 -6.70 -6.43
CA ARG A 213 -10.10 -7.31 -5.42
C ARG A 213 -9.30 -8.36 -4.67
N LEU A 214 -9.23 -8.22 -3.35
CA LEU A 214 -8.56 -9.15 -2.45
C LEU A 214 -9.63 -9.92 -1.67
N GLU A 215 -9.59 -11.24 -1.78
CA GLU A 215 -10.35 -12.13 -0.88
C GLU A 215 -9.53 -12.39 0.38
N LEU A 216 -10.14 -12.10 1.52
CA LEU A 216 -9.51 -12.09 2.83
C LEU A 216 -10.14 -13.17 3.70
N LEU A 217 -9.31 -13.84 4.47
CA LEU A 217 -9.73 -14.79 5.50
C LEU A 217 -9.13 -14.35 6.83
N GLU A 218 -9.99 -14.20 7.83
CA GLU A 218 -9.57 -13.99 9.21
C GLU A 218 -8.64 -15.12 9.67
N THR A 219 -7.61 -14.75 10.44
CA THR A 219 -6.76 -15.70 11.16
C THR A 219 -6.86 -15.46 12.66
N ASP A 220 -6.37 -16.41 13.47
CA ASP A 220 -6.31 -16.27 14.93
C ASP A 220 -5.54 -15.02 15.39
N LEU A 221 -4.72 -14.45 14.50
CA LEU A 221 -4.00 -13.22 14.76
C LEU A 221 -4.91 -11.99 14.81
N MET A 222 -6.07 -11.95 14.15
CA MET A 222 -6.83 -10.70 13.97
C MET A 222 -7.19 -10.01 15.29
N PHE A 223 -7.66 -10.79 16.27
CA PHE A 223 -8.05 -10.30 17.59
C PHE A 223 -7.08 -10.67 18.71
N ASN A 224 -5.98 -11.37 18.40
CA ASN A 224 -4.95 -11.70 19.40
C ASN A 224 -4.19 -10.44 19.83
N ARG A 225 -4.34 -10.08 21.12
CA ARG A 225 -3.75 -8.87 21.71
C ARG A 225 -2.33 -9.07 22.23
N GLU A 226 -1.85 -10.30 22.36
CA GLU A 226 -0.54 -10.61 22.93
C GLU A 226 0.62 -10.17 22.02
N ASN A 227 1.73 -9.73 22.63
CA ASN A 227 2.92 -9.25 21.94
C ASN A 227 3.72 -10.39 21.25
N LEU A 228 3.49 -11.64 21.64
CA LEU A 228 4.15 -12.83 21.08
C LEU A 228 3.81 -13.06 19.60
N ALA A 229 2.69 -12.50 19.13
CA ALA A 229 2.23 -12.59 17.74
C ALA A 229 3.00 -11.72 16.74
N LYS A 230 3.98 -10.90 17.16
CA LYS A 230 4.67 -9.97 16.24
C LYS A 230 5.37 -10.71 15.09
N LYS A 231 6.07 -11.81 15.38
CA LYS A 231 6.79 -12.59 14.37
C LYS A 231 5.82 -13.27 13.40
N GLU A 232 4.72 -13.81 13.91
CA GLU A 232 3.68 -14.46 13.11
C GLU A 232 2.94 -13.47 12.20
N ARG A 233 2.67 -12.25 12.69
CA ARG A 233 2.09 -11.17 11.88
C ARG A 233 3.04 -10.71 10.78
N LEU A 234 4.34 -10.58 11.07
CA LEU A 234 5.34 -10.25 10.04
C LEU A 234 5.42 -11.35 8.98
N LYS A 235 5.39 -12.61 9.40
CA LYS A 235 5.35 -13.75 8.47
C LYS A 235 4.07 -13.75 7.62
N LEU A 236 2.90 -13.54 8.21
CA LEU A 236 1.63 -13.47 7.47
C LEU A 236 1.61 -12.29 6.48
N LEU A 237 2.23 -11.19 6.86
CA LEU A 237 2.42 -10.02 6.02
C LEU A 237 3.28 -10.34 4.79
N GLU A 238 4.45 -10.95 5.01
CA GLU A 238 5.32 -11.45 3.94
C GLU A 238 4.57 -12.43 3.03
N GLU A 239 3.90 -13.42 3.60
CA GLU A 239 3.07 -14.40 2.87
C GLU A 239 2.02 -13.71 1.99
N ASN A 240 1.31 -12.69 2.50
CA ASN A 240 0.31 -11.95 1.72
C ASN A 240 0.94 -11.14 0.58
N VAL A 241 2.05 -10.45 0.83
CA VAL A 241 2.73 -9.64 -0.20
C VAL A 241 3.31 -10.56 -1.28
N ASP A 242 3.96 -11.64 -0.88
CA ASP A 242 4.46 -12.65 -1.79
C ASP A 242 3.33 -13.31 -2.57
N TYR A 243 2.18 -13.56 -1.95
CA TYR A 243 1.01 -14.05 -2.66
C TYR A 243 0.55 -13.07 -3.74
N ILE A 244 0.49 -11.76 -3.47
CA ILE A 244 0.17 -10.74 -4.50
C ILE A 244 1.20 -10.73 -5.63
N ILE A 245 2.49 -10.84 -5.30
CA ILE A 245 3.57 -10.85 -6.28
C ILE A 245 3.51 -12.12 -7.14
N ASN A 246 3.21 -13.27 -6.53
CA ASN A 246 3.25 -14.59 -7.14
C ASN A 246 1.90 -15.06 -7.70
N TYR A 247 0.78 -14.36 -7.45
CA TYR A 247 -0.55 -14.78 -7.90
C TYR A 247 -0.57 -14.88 -9.43
N ASN A 248 -0.60 -16.13 -9.88
CA ASN A 248 -0.39 -16.80 -11.17
C ASN A 248 -0.39 -16.04 -12.53
N ARG A 249 -0.62 -14.73 -12.66
CA ARG A 249 -0.67 -14.01 -13.95
C ARG A 249 -0.28 -12.52 -13.93
N MET A 250 0.37 -12.00 -12.88
CA MET A 250 0.87 -10.60 -12.89
C MET A 250 2.31 -10.43 -13.41
N LEU A 251 3.05 -11.53 -13.41
CA LEU A 251 4.34 -11.69 -14.08
C LEU A 251 4.10 -12.61 -15.28
N ASP A 252 3.77 -12.04 -16.43
CA ASP A 252 3.90 -12.75 -17.71
C ASP A 252 5.38 -12.86 -18.08
N ASP A 253 6.14 -13.51 -17.19
CA ASP A 253 7.59 -13.65 -17.32
C ASP A 253 8.07 -14.89 -16.53
N LYS A 254 7.52 -16.06 -16.90
CA LYS A 254 8.08 -17.36 -16.48
C LYS A 254 9.58 -17.43 -16.79
N ASP A 255 10.00 -16.75 -17.86
CA ASP A 255 11.39 -16.68 -18.30
C ASP A 255 12.22 -15.86 -17.31
N LEU A 256 11.80 -14.66 -16.88
CA LEU A 256 12.56 -13.85 -15.91
C LEU A 256 12.64 -14.44 -14.50
N TYR A 257 11.57 -15.06 -13.99
CA TYR A 257 11.62 -15.71 -12.66
C TYR A 257 12.48 -16.98 -12.67
N LEU A 258 12.48 -17.70 -13.80
CA LEU A 258 13.48 -18.71 -14.06
C LEU A 258 14.86 -18.05 -14.06
N TRP A 259 15.08 -16.99 -14.83
CA TRP A 259 16.39 -16.33 -14.93
C TRP A 259 16.90 -15.76 -13.61
N MET A 260 16.05 -15.25 -12.73
CA MET A 260 16.47 -14.77 -11.42
C MET A 260 16.88 -15.93 -10.51
N LYS A 261 16.14 -17.05 -10.53
CA LYS A 261 16.56 -18.27 -9.82
C LYS A 261 17.82 -18.88 -10.41
N LEU A 262 17.94 -18.87 -11.73
CA LEU A 262 19.14 -19.36 -12.41
C LEU A 262 20.33 -18.41 -12.25
N ALA A 263 20.10 -17.11 -12.02
CA ALA A 263 21.14 -16.11 -11.80
C ALA A 263 21.79 -16.20 -10.41
N GLU A 264 21.13 -16.87 -9.46
CA GLU A 264 21.69 -17.18 -8.13
C GLU A 264 22.58 -18.43 -8.16
N ASP A 265 22.37 -19.30 -9.15
CA ASP A 265 23.12 -20.54 -9.34
C ASP A 265 24.26 -20.33 -10.34
N ASN A 266 25.47 -20.10 -9.81
CA ASN A 266 26.65 -19.86 -10.63
C ASN A 266 27.14 -21.10 -11.40
N GLU A 267 26.52 -22.28 -11.21
CA GLU A 267 26.88 -23.51 -11.93
C GLU A 267 26.15 -23.64 -13.28
N ILE A 268 25.20 -22.76 -13.56
CA ILE A 268 24.39 -22.78 -14.77
C ILE A 268 24.44 -21.46 -15.52
N PHE A 269 24.22 -21.52 -16.84
CA PHE A 269 24.13 -20.32 -17.67
C PHE A 269 22.84 -20.35 -18.49
N VAL A 270 22.29 -19.17 -18.76
CA VAL A 270 21.00 -19.03 -19.46
C VAL A 270 21.26 -18.84 -20.94
N SER A 271 20.93 -19.81 -21.79
CA SER A 271 21.10 -19.69 -23.24
C SER A 271 19.79 -19.29 -23.95
N PHE A 272 19.91 -18.61 -25.08
CA PHE A 272 18.77 -18.35 -25.95
C PHE A 272 18.59 -19.49 -26.94
N LYS A 273 17.36 -19.98 -27.09
CA LYS A 273 17.02 -21.05 -28.03
C LYS A 273 17.46 -20.76 -29.48
N ASN A 274 17.41 -19.49 -29.91
CA ASN A 274 17.81 -19.06 -31.24
C ASN A 274 18.02 -17.53 -31.32
N GLN A 275 18.63 -17.07 -32.41
CA GLN A 275 18.89 -15.66 -32.70
C GLN A 275 17.63 -14.77 -32.69
N PRO A 276 16.46 -15.18 -33.27
CA PRO A 276 15.24 -14.37 -33.16
C PRO A 276 14.80 -14.13 -31.72
N ALA A 277 14.86 -15.14 -30.85
CA ALA A 277 14.54 -14.99 -29.43
C ALA A 277 15.51 -14.03 -28.75
N PHE A 278 16.81 -14.18 -28.97
CA PHE A 278 17.84 -13.25 -28.50
C PHE A 278 17.54 -11.81 -28.94
N ASN A 279 17.30 -11.58 -30.24
CA ASN A 279 17.05 -10.25 -30.79
C ASN A 279 15.80 -9.60 -30.19
N LYS A 280 14.72 -10.38 -30.01
CA LYS A 280 13.47 -9.90 -29.39
C LYS A 280 13.72 -9.43 -27.97
N TRP A 281 14.38 -10.26 -27.16
CA TRP A 281 14.65 -9.97 -25.75
C TRP A 281 15.61 -8.80 -25.57
N ILE A 282 16.72 -8.79 -26.31
CA ILE A 282 17.68 -7.70 -26.29
C ILE A 282 17.04 -6.37 -26.67
N LYS A 283 16.21 -6.34 -27.72
CA LYS A 283 15.49 -5.11 -28.12
C LYS A 283 14.59 -4.58 -27.00
N ASN A 284 13.88 -5.45 -26.29
CA ASN A 284 13.06 -5.04 -25.16
C ASN A 284 13.91 -4.44 -24.03
N ILE A 285 15.04 -5.08 -23.72
CA ILE A 285 15.98 -4.62 -22.71
C ILE A 285 16.57 -3.26 -23.10
N GLU A 286 16.99 -3.08 -24.35
CA GLU A 286 17.50 -1.80 -24.84
C GLU A 286 16.48 -0.67 -24.74
N VAL A 287 15.24 -0.93 -25.15
CA VAL A 287 14.15 0.04 -25.04
C VAL A 287 13.96 0.45 -23.58
N HIS A 288 14.01 -0.50 -22.66
CA HIS A 288 13.90 -0.23 -21.23
C HIS A 288 15.10 0.58 -20.73
N LEU A 289 16.33 0.18 -21.05
CA LEU A 289 17.54 0.88 -20.61
C LEU A 289 17.65 2.30 -21.16
N ARG A 290 17.21 2.53 -22.40
CA ARG A 290 17.20 3.87 -23.02
C ARG A 290 16.09 4.76 -22.48
N LYS A 291 14.93 4.18 -22.14
CA LYS A 291 13.77 4.93 -21.66
C LYS A 291 13.88 5.28 -20.17
N PHE A 292 14.52 4.42 -19.38
CA PHE A 292 14.54 4.52 -17.92
C PHE A 292 15.95 4.66 -17.32
N GLY A 293 17.01 4.40 -18.08
CA GLY A 293 18.39 4.53 -17.61
C GLY A 293 18.99 5.91 -17.90
N LYS A 294 19.98 6.30 -17.09
CA LYS A 294 20.89 7.41 -17.46
C LYS A 294 21.70 6.99 -18.68
N LYS A 295 21.79 7.88 -19.67
CA LYS A 295 22.46 7.59 -20.95
C LYS A 295 23.92 7.21 -20.76
N GLU A 296 24.61 7.82 -19.78
CA GLU A 296 26.01 7.55 -19.44
C GLU A 296 26.25 6.13 -18.87
N GLU A 297 25.21 5.45 -18.38
CA GLU A 297 25.32 4.13 -17.74
C GLU A 297 24.90 2.98 -18.66
N PHE A 298 24.54 3.26 -19.92
CA PHE A 298 23.94 2.26 -20.81
C PHE A 298 24.80 1.00 -20.97
N LEU A 299 26.08 1.16 -21.32
CA LEU A 299 27.00 0.03 -21.50
C LEU A 299 27.23 -0.74 -20.21
N ALA A 300 27.32 -0.04 -19.08
CA ALA A 300 27.48 -0.65 -17.77
C ALA A 300 26.27 -1.55 -17.43
N LYS A 301 25.05 -1.07 -17.71
CA LYS A 301 23.82 -1.84 -17.49
C LYS A 301 23.69 -3.03 -18.44
N ILE A 302 24.16 -2.91 -19.69
CA ILE A 302 24.25 -4.04 -20.62
C ILE A 302 25.22 -5.12 -20.11
N LEU A 303 26.40 -4.73 -19.61
CA LEU A 303 27.33 -5.69 -19.02
C LEU A 303 26.72 -6.39 -17.80
N LEU A 304 26.06 -5.63 -16.91
CA LEU A 304 25.38 -6.20 -15.74
C LEU A 304 24.29 -7.21 -16.14
N PHE A 305 23.58 -6.96 -17.25
CA PHE A 305 22.62 -7.91 -17.79
C PHE A 305 23.29 -9.23 -18.22
N PHE A 306 24.34 -9.18 -19.04
CA PHE A 306 25.04 -10.40 -19.46
C PHE A 306 25.75 -11.12 -18.31
N ASN A 307 26.19 -10.38 -17.30
CA ASN A 307 26.75 -10.95 -16.08
C ASN A 307 25.70 -11.76 -15.30
N LYS A 308 24.44 -11.30 -15.27
CA LYS A 308 23.33 -12.04 -14.66
C LYS A 308 22.91 -13.27 -15.45
N LEU A 309 23.20 -13.35 -16.75
CA LEU A 309 22.99 -14.56 -17.54
C LEU A 309 24.12 -15.59 -17.35
N HIS A 310 25.15 -15.24 -16.57
CA HIS A 310 26.43 -15.96 -16.48
C HIS A 310 27.12 -16.10 -17.83
N TRP A 311 26.98 -15.11 -18.71
CA TRP A 311 27.68 -15.09 -19.99
C TRP A 311 29.06 -14.48 -19.89
N ILE A 312 29.17 -13.51 -19.00
CA ILE A 312 30.39 -12.77 -18.75
C ILE A 312 30.58 -12.62 -17.24
N ARG A 313 31.82 -12.36 -16.86
CA ARG A 313 32.20 -11.93 -15.52
C ARG A 313 32.80 -10.55 -15.60
N ILE A 314 32.16 -9.58 -14.94
CA ILE A 314 32.66 -8.20 -14.91
C ILE A 314 33.88 -8.15 -13.99
N GLU A 315 35.00 -7.71 -14.54
CA GLU A 315 36.24 -7.44 -13.78
C GLU A 315 36.18 -6.07 -13.11
N ASN A 316 35.75 -5.06 -13.88
CA ASN A 316 35.61 -3.70 -13.37
C ASN A 316 34.58 -2.94 -14.20
N ILE A 317 33.49 -2.56 -13.54
CA ILE A 317 32.37 -1.86 -14.17
C ILE A 317 32.71 -0.42 -14.59
N LYS A 318 33.65 0.24 -13.91
CA LYS A 318 34.06 1.63 -14.24
C LYS A 318 34.87 1.68 -15.54
N THR A 319 35.64 0.65 -15.81
CA THR A 319 36.44 0.49 -17.04
C THR A 319 35.74 -0.39 -18.07
N LEU A 320 34.49 -0.78 -17.82
CA LEU A 320 33.68 -1.67 -18.67
C LEU A 320 34.43 -2.93 -19.12
N SER A 321 35.24 -3.49 -18.22
CA SER A 321 36.07 -4.65 -18.50
C SER A 321 35.46 -5.94 -17.96
N PHE A 322 35.51 -7.00 -18.76
CA PHE A 322 34.89 -8.29 -18.45
C PHE A 322 35.62 -9.47 -19.09
N ARG A 323 35.37 -10.68 -18.61
CA ARG A 323 35.76 -11.95 -19.24
C ARG A 323 34.52 -12.68 -19.72
N ILE A 324 34.64 -13.45 -20.79
CA ILE A 324 33.57 -14.35 -21.24
C ILE A 324 33.68 -15.64 -20.42
N GLU A 325 32.55 -16.13 -19.92
CA GLU A 325 32.53 -17.37 -19.17
C GLU A 325 32.81 -18.57 -20.09
N ARG A 326 33.50 -19.59 -19.55
CA ARG A 326 33.96 -20.74 -20.34
C ARG A 326 32.81 -21.45 -21.08
N ALA A 327 31.65 -21.55 -20.44
CA ALA A 327 30.47 -22.16 -21.04
C ALA A 327 29.97 -21.42 -22.30
N ILE A 328 30.14 -20.08 -22.35
CA ILE A 328 29.86 -19.29 -23.55
C ILE A 328 30.99 -19.37 -24.55
N GLU A 329 32.25 -19.44 -24.11
CA GLU A 329 33.37 -19.64 -25.04
C GLU A 329 33.23 -20.94 -25.86
N GLU A 330 32.77 -22.01 -25.22
CA GLU A 330 32.54 -23.32 -25.84
C GLU A 330 31.25 -23.35 -26.70
N ASN A 331 30.29 -22.46 -26.45
CA ASN A 331 29.03 -22.36 -27.20
C ASN A 331 29.11 -21.31 -28.33
N LYS A 332 29.46 -21.77 -29.54
CA LYS A 332 29.68 -20.92 -30.72
C LYS A 332 28.50 -20.00 -31.06
N ASP A 333 27.26 -20.47 -30.90
CA ASP A 333 26.07 -19.70 -31.25
C ASP A 333 25.85 -18.54 -30.27
N GLN A 334 25.86 -18.82 -28.96
CA GLN A 334 25.67 -17.78 -27.95
C GLN A 334 26.83 -16.78 -27.95
N LYS A 335 28.07 -17.27 -28.13
CA LYS A 335 29.24 -16.41 -28.34
C LYS A 335 28.99 -15.47 -29.52
N HIS A 336 28.58 -16.00 -30.67
CA HIS A 336 28.28 -15.17 -31.83
C HIS A 336 27.20 -14.12 -31.55
N TYR A 337 26.15 -14.47 -30.79
CA TYR A 337 25.10 -13.53 -30.41
C TYR A 337 25.64 -12.38 -29.56
N LEU A 338 26.45 -12.68 -28.55
CA LEU A 338 27.08 -11.70 -27.68
C LEU A 338 27.99 -10.76 -28.47
N TYR A 339 28.93 -11.30 -29.26
CA TYR A 339 29.89 -10.51 -30.04
C TYR A 339 29.19 -9.60 -31.05
N ASN A 340 28.21 -10.14 -31.80
CA ASN A 340 27.45 -9.36 -32.78
C ASN A 340 26.63 -8.25 -32.13
N TYR A 341 26.19 -8.45 -30.90
CA TYR A 341 25.44 -7.44 -30.19
C TYR A 341 26.36 -6.36 -29.62
N LEU A 342 27.41 -6.75 -28.90
CA LEU A 342 28.36 -5.81 -28.32
C LEU A 342 29.04 -4.94 -29.38
N SER A 343 29.40 -5.51 -30.53
CA SER A 343 30.01 -4.76 -31.65
C SER A 343 29.08 -3.71 -32.28
N LYS A 344 27.75 -3.89 -32.16
CA LYS A 344 26.78 -2.90 -32.65
C LYS A 344 26.63 -1.71 -31.72
N ILE A 345 26.86 -1.90 -30.43
CA ILE A 345 26.62 -0.88 -29.41
C ILE A 345 27.90 -0.18 -28.95
N SER A 346 29.06 -0.78 -29.16
CA SER A 346 30.36 -0.26 -28.73
C SER A 346 31.49 -0.92 -29.50
N GLU A 347 32.60 -0.19 -29.69
CA GLU A 347 33.87 -0.84 -29.99
C GLU A 347 34.34 -1.60 -28.76
N PHE A 348 35.05 -2.71 -28.97
CA PHE A 348 35.75 -3.39 -27.87
C PHE A 348 37.09 -3.95 -28.31
N SER A 349 37.99 -4.07 -27.34
CA SER A 349 39.31 -4.65 -27.52
C SER A 349 39.52 -5.79 -26.53
N GLU A 350 40.33 -6.77 -26.92
CA GLU A 350 40.71 -7.88 -26.06
C GLU A 350 42.20 -7.77 -25.72
N ILE A 351 42.53 -7.86 -24.43
CA ILE A 351 43.91 -7.92 -23.95
C ILE A 351 44.01 -9.06 -22.96
N LYS A 352 44.78 -10.11 -23.31
CA LYS A 352 45.04 -11.29 -22.45
C LYS A 352 43.75 -11.95 -21.93
N GLY A 353 42.73 -12.10 -22.78
CA GLY A 353 41.45 -12.71 -22.42
C GLY A 353 40.49 -11.81 -21.63
N ILE A 354 40.83 -10.53 -21.43
CA ILE A 354 39.94 -9.52 -20.85
C ILE A 354 39.46 -8.61 -21.97
N PHE A 355 38.13 -8.47 -22.08
CA PHE A 355 37.46 -7.59 -23.02
C PHE A 355 37.17 -6.23 -22.38
N TYR A 356 37.29 -5.18 -23.18
CA TYR A 356 37.07 -3.79 -22.76
C TYR A 356 36.11 -3.13 -23.75
N LEU A 357 34.93 -2.67 -23.29
CA LEU A 357 34.07 -1.79 -24.09
C LEU A 357 34.58 -0.34 -23.99
N LYS A 358 34.52 0.41 -25.08
CA LYS A 358 34.99 1.81 -25.17
C LYS A 358 33.87 2.83 -25.08
#